data_AF-A0A2E4EBT5-F1
#
_entry.id   AF-A0A2E4EBT5-F1
#
_cell.length_a   1.000
_cell.length_b   1.000
_cell.length_c   1.000
_cell.angle_alpha   90.00
_cell.angle_beta   90.00
_cell.angle_gamma   90.00
#
_symmetry.space_group_name_H-M   'P 1'
#
loop_
_entity.id
_entity.type
_entity.pdbx_description
1 polymer ?
#
loop_
_entity_poly.entity_id
_entity_poly.type
_entity_poly.pdbx_seq_one_letter_code
_entity_poly.pdbx_strand_id
1 'polypeptide(L)'
;MKQTQGNIYLATIVEHFIANVLAPMMDNPIALVDEIDEERYLEMRTMVNDAFQVGPAPEFTGFVAEDTEAGDVSTVLQEMLFKKYPPEKNEIMLSYDERLAFRDELIARLDEMVER
;
A
#
# COMPACT_ATOMS: atom_id res chain seq x y z
N MET A 1 17.96 9.59 -1.60
CA MET A 1 17.64 8.84 -0.36
C MET A 1 18.51 7.58 -0.32
N LYS A 2 19.10 7.23 0.82
CA LYS A 2 19.92 6.01 0.96
C LYS A 2 18.99 4.80 0.90
N GLN A 3 19.18 3.93 -0.09
CA GLN A 3 18.54 2.62 -0.13
C GLN A 3 19.02 1.81 1.08
N THR A 4 18.11 1.49 2.01
CA THR A 4 18.41 0.62 3.15
C THR A 4 18.47 -0.82 2.64
N GLN A 5 19.68 -1.28 2.31
CA GLN A 5 20.01 -2.68 1.95
C GLN A 5 19.84 -3.68 3.13
N GLY A 6 19.18 -3.28 4.21
CA GLY A 6 19.01 -4.09 5.42
C GLY A 6 17.69 -4.85 5.43
N ASN A 7 17.62 -5.89 6.27
CA ASN A 7 16.36 -6.49 6.64
C ASN A 7 15.59 -5.52 7.52
N ILE A 8 14.27 -5.45 7.35
CA ILE A 8 13.39 -4.71 8.27
C ILE A 8 12.27 -5.62 8.74
N TYR A 9 11.73 -5.33 9.92
CA TYR A 9 10.55 -6.03 10.40
C TYR A 9 9.36 -5.69 9.50
N LEU A 10 8.59 -6.70 9.15
CA LEU A 10 7.29 -6.52 8.53
C LEU A 10 6.41 -5.57 9.37
N ALA A 11 6.48 -5.65 10.70
CA ALA A 11 5.76 -4.75 11.59
C ALA A 11 6.04 -3.27 11.27
N THR A 12 7.28 -2.92 10.90
CA THR A 12 7.63 -1.55 10.49
C THR A 12 6.92 -1.12 9.21
N ILE A 13 6.76 -2.04 8.25
CA ILE A 13 6.02 -1.79 7.01
C ILE A 13 4.53 -1.59 7.36
N VAL A 14 3.95 -2.50 8.16
CA VAL A 14 2.54 -2.46 8.58
C VAL A 14 2.22 -1.22 9.40
N GLU A 15 3.07 -0.83 10.36
CA GLU A 15 2.92 0.39 11.15
C GLU A 15 2.93 1.64 10.26
N HIS A 16 3.81 1.68 9.25
CA HIS A 16 3.86 2.78 8.30
C HIS A 16 2.55 2.88 7.49
N PHE A 17 2.02 1.75 7.03
CA PHE A 17 0.73 1.69 6.34
C PHE A 17 -0.42 2.15 7.20
N ILE A 18 -0.50 1.65 8.44
CA ILE A 18 -1.56 2.04 9.37
C ILE A 18 -1.47 3.54 9.64
N ALA A 19 -0.29 4.07 9.98
CA ALA A 19 -0.17 5.46 10.38
C ALA A 19 -0.39 6.46 9.23
N ASN A 20 0.08 6.16 8.02
CA ASN A 20 0.13 7.14 6.93
C ASN A 20 -0.94 6.91 5.85
N VAL A 21 -1.51 5.70 5.76
CA VAL A 21 -2.50 5.36 4.73
C VAL A 21 -3.86 5.08 5.37
N LEU A 22 -3.94 4.12 6.30
CA LEU A 22 -5.24 3.66 6.83
C LEU A 22 -5.82 4.60 7.90
N ALA A 23 -5.03 5.05 8.87
CA ALA A 23 -5.52 5.88 9.97
C ALA A 23 -6.16 7.20 9.50
N PRO A 24 -5.58 7.94 8.53
CA PRO A 24 -6.24 9.12 7.96
C PRO A 24 -7.60 8.80 7.33
N MET A 25 -7.76 7.61 6.73
CA MET A 25 -9.04 7.15 6.16
C MET A 25 -10.04 6.71 7.24
N MET A 26 -9.54 6.15 8.35
CA MET A 26 -10.37 5.73 9.49
C MET A 26 -10.83 6.90 10.38
N ASP A 27 -10.08 8.00 10.43
CA ASP A 27 -10.44 9.21 11.18
C ASP A 27 -11.70 9.90 10.61
N ASN A 28 -11.96 9.68 9.31
CA ASN A 28 -13.21 10.07 8.67
C ASN A 28 -13.79 8.89 7.87
N PRO A 29 -14.53 7.96 8.51
CA PRO A 29 -15.08 6.78 7.84
C PRO A 29 -16.04 7.12 6.69
N ILE A 30 -16.64 8.32 6.70
CA ILE A 30 -17.50 8.78 5.61
C ILE A 30 -16.66 9.04 4.35
N ALA A 31 -15.40 9.49 4.49
CA ALA A 31 -14.52 9.69 3.33
C ALA A 31 -14.15 8.38 2.63
N LEU A 32 -14.52 7.21 3.17
CA LEU A 32 -14.34 5.94 2.47
C LEU A 32 -15.29 5.77 1.29
N VAL A 33 -16.43 6.48 1.25
CA VAL A 33 -17.34 6.46 0.09
C VAL A 33 -17.04 7.57 -0.92
N ASP A 34 -16.01 8.39 -0.65
CA ASP A 34 -15.60 9.42 -1.59
C ASP A 34 -14.83 8.75 -2.76
N GLU A 35 -15.23 9.09 -3.98
CA GLU A 35 -14.51 8.73 -5.20
C GLU A 35 -13.12 9.36 -5.19
N ILE A 36 -12.12 8.62 -5.68
CA ILE A 36 -10.75 9.13 -5.82
C ILE A 36 -10.41 9.35 -7.29
N ASP A 37 -9.64 10.41 -7.55
CA ASP A 37 -9.05 10.66 -8.86
C ASP A 37 -7.65 10.04 -8.98
N GLU A 38 -7.08 10.14 -10.17
CA GLU A 38 -5.72 9.66 -10.47
C GLU A 38 -4.66 10.31 -9.58
N GLU A 39 -4.79 11.61 -9.31
CA GLU A 39 -3.83 12.33 -8.46
C GLU A 39 -3.81 11.73 -7.05
N ARG A 40 -4.98 11.53 -6.46
CA ARG A 40 -5.11 10.94 -5.13
C ARG A 40 -4.65 9.48 -5.11
N TYR A 41 -4.95 8.72 -6.16
CA TYR A 41 -4.45 7.34 -6.29
C TYR A 41 -2.92 7.28 -6.32
N LEU A 42 -2.27 8.14 -7.11
CA LEU A 42 -0.82 8.21 -7.23
C LEU A 42 -0.13 8.61 -5.92
N GLU A 43 -0.73 9.50 -5.13
CA GLU A 43 -0.27 9.81 -3.77
C GLU A 43 -0.28 8.56 -2.89
N MET A 44 -1.40 7.83 -2.87
CA MET A 44 -1.54 6.59 -2.09
C MET A 44 -0.53 5.53 -2.53
N ARG A 45 -0.38 5.34 -3.84
CA ARG A 45 0.61 4.42 -4.44
C ARG A 45 2.04 4.78 -4.07
N THR A 46 2.36 6.07 -3.94
CA THR A 46 3.68 6.54 -3.48
C THR A 46 3.90 6.24 -2.00
N MET A 47 2.90 6.49 -1.15
CA MET A 47 2.97 6.14 0.28
C MET A 47 3.15 4.63 0.49
N VAL A 48 2.46 3.82 -0.33
CA VAL A 48 2.63 2.36 -0.37
C VAL A 48 4.08 2.00 -0.70
N ASN A 49 4.63 2.58 -1.76
CA ASN A 49 6.01 2.31 -2.17
C ASN A 49 7.04 2.63 -1.08
N ASP A 50 6.89 3.80 -0.45
CA ASP A 50 7.86 4.31 0.51
C ASP A 50 7.91 3.45 1.79
N ALA A 51 6.80 2.84 2.18
CA ALA A 51 6.72 1.90 3.30
C ALA A 51 7.70 0.73 3.16
N PHE A 52 7.94 0.26 1.93
CA PHE A 52 8.79 -0.90 1.68
C PHE A 52 10.28 -0.56 1.63
N GLN A 53 10.68 0.71 1.39
CA GLN A 53 12.09 1.12 1.31
C GLN A 53 12.95 0.27 0.34
N VAL A 54 12.41 -0.06 -0.85
CA VAL A 54 13.05 -0.92 -1.87
C VAL A 54 13.26 -0.21 -3.22
N GLY A 55 13.38 1.11 -3.19
CA GLY A 55 13.58 1.92 -4.40
C GLY A 55 12.28 2.31 -5.10
N PRO A 56 12.34 2.75 -6.36
CA PRO A 56 11.17 3.24 -7.08
C PRO A 56 10.20 2.10 -7.45
N ALA A 57 8.91 2.40 -7.45
CA ALA A 57 7.87 1.54 -8.02
C ALA A 57 7.86 1.60 -9.55
N PRO A 58 7.32 0.58 -10.24
CA PRO A 58 6.97 0.69 -11.65
C PRO A 58 6.09 1.92 -11.90
N GLU A 59 6.22 2.56 -13.06
CA GLU A 59 5.35 3.67 -13.45
C GLU A 59 3.90 3.18 -13.59
N PHE A 60 2.93 3.98 -13.12
CA PHE A 60 1.51 3.71 -13.35
C PHE A 60 1.17 4.16 -14.77
N THR A 61 0.64 3.24 -15.59
CA THR A 61 0.29 3.50 -17.00
C THR A 61 -1.19 3.19 -17.30
N GLY A 62 -1.96 2.90 -16.25
CA GLY A 62 -3.38 2.61 -16.31
C GLY A 62 -4.24 3.87 -16.21
N PHE A 63 -5.49 3.67 -15.81
CA PHE A 63 -6.44 4.73 -15.51
C PHE A 63 -7.16 4.40 -14.18
N VAL A 64 -7.71 5.42 -13.54
CA VAL A 64 -8.57 5.24 -12.36
C VAL A 64 -10.03 5.36 -12.82
N ALA A 65 -10.83 4.33 -12.57
CA ALA A 65 -12.25 4.31 -12.88
C ALA A 65 -12.98 5.38 -12.05
N GLU A 66 -13.96 6.05 -12.66
CA GLU A 66 -14.65 7.21 -12.07
C GLU A 66 -15.39 6.87 -10.76
N ASP A 67 -15.78 5.62 -10.57
CA ASP A 67 -16.47 5.10 -9.39
C ASP A 67 -15.54 4.42 -8.38
N THR A 68 -14.21 4.58 -8.52
CA THR A 68 -13.25 4.04 -7.56
C THR A 68 -13.38 4.77 -6.23
N GLU A 69 -13.86 4.09 -5.19
CA GLU A 69 -13.97 4.68 -3.86
C GLU A 69 -12.65 4.54 -3.08
N ALA A 70 -12.38 5.49 -2.18
CA ALA A 70 -11.27 5.37 -1.22
C ALA A 70 -11.38 4.07 -0.39
N GLY A 71 -12.60 3.61 -0.13
CA GLY A 71 -12.93 2.34 0.51
C GLY A 71 -12.35 1.13 -0.22
N ASP A 72 -12.37 1.12 -1.55
CA ASP A 72 -11.86 0.01 -2.37
C ASP A 72 -10.35 -0.13 -2.24
N VAL A 73 -9.62 1.00 -2.34
CA VAL A 73 -8.16 1.03 -2.12
C VAL A 73 -7.82 0.55 -0.72
N SER A 74 -8.51 1.07 0.30
CA SER A 74 -8.25 0.71 1.70
C SER A 74 -8.52 -0.79 1.96
N THR A 75 -9.53 -1.36 1.31
CA THR A 75 -9.88 -2.77 1.43
C THR A 75 -8.79 -3.65 0.85
N VAL A 76 -8.28 -3.35 -0.35
CA VAL A 76 -7.17 -4.10 -0.95
C VAL A 76 -5.91 -4.04 -0.07
N LEU A 77 -5.59 -2.86 0.47
CA LEU A 77 -4.45 -2.69 1.37
C LEU A 77 -4.59 -3.58 2.62
N GLN A 78 -5.76 -3.53 3.28
CA GLN A 78 -6.03 -4.33 4.47
C GLN A 78 -6.00 -5.83 4.17
N GLU A 79 -6.63 -6.27 3.09
CA GLU A 79 -6.63 -7.67 2.69
C GLU A 79 -5.21 -8.17 2.43
N MET A 80 -4.43 -7.46 1.63
CA MET A 80 -3.07 -7.86 1.29
C MET A 80 -2.15 -7.91 2.52
N LEU A 81 -2.22 -6.88 3.37
CA LEU A 81 -1.37 -6.79 4.56
C LEU A 81 -1.76 -7.86 5.59
N PHE A 82 -3.03 -7.93 5.97
CA PHE A 82 -3.48 -8.79 7.08
C PHE A 82 -3.73 -10.24 6.68
N LYS A 83 -4.08 -10.55 5.42
CA LYS A 83 -4.23 -11.94 4.96
C LYS A 83 -2.88 -12.60 4.74
N LYS A 84 -1.94 -11.89 4.12
CA LYS A 84 -0.61 -12.44 3.84
C LYS A 84 0.23 -12.46 5.12
N TYR A 85 0.07 -11.46 5.97
CA TYR A 85 0.79 -11.36 7.23
C TYR A 85 -0.10 -10.89 8.38
N PRO A 86 -0.80 -11.82 9.05
CA PRO A 86 -1.62 -11.46 10.20
C PRO A 86 -0.78 -10.79 11.30
N PRO A 87 -1.37 -9.89 12.12
CA PRO A 87 -0.67 -9.15 13.18
C PRO A 87 0.09 -10.02 14.18
N GLU A 88 -0.26 -11.30 14.27
CA GLU A 88 0.42 -12.29 15.10
C GLU A 88 1.82 -12.66 14.58
N LYS A 89 2.20 -12.23 13.37
CA LYS A 89 3.50 -12.50 12.71
C LYS A 89 4.44 -11.28 12.67
N ASN A 90 4.28 -10.33 13.59
CA ASN A 90 5.05 -9.08 13.62
C ASN A 90 6.57 -9.22 13.73
N GLU A 91 7.09 -10.40 14.12
CA GLU A 91 8.52 -10.66 14.25
C GLU A 91 9.21 -11.09 12.94
N ILE A 92 8.47 -11.22 11.82
CA ILE A 92 9.07 -11.56 10.53
C ILE A 92 9.97 -10.41 10.07
N MET A 93 11.24 -10.72 9.85
CA MET A 93 12.15 -9.86 9.13
C MET A 93 12.10 -10.20 7.64
N LEU A 94 11.87 -9.19 6.81
CA LEU A 94 11.90 -9.33 5.36
C LEU A 94 13.25 -8.83 4.84
N SER A 95 13.88 -9.65 4.00
CA SER A 95 15.01 -9.27 3.16
C SER A 95 14.60 -8.22 2.14
N TYR A 96 15.59 -7.62 1.47
CA TYR A 96 15.33 -6.69 0.38
C TYR A 96 14.47 -7.31 -0.74
N ASP A 97 14.80 -8.53 -1.17
CA ASP A 97 14.10 -9.21 -2.26
C ASP A 97 12.65 -9.58 -1.87
N GLU A 98 12.43 -10.00 -0.64
CA GLU A 98 11.07 -10.28 -0.13
C GLU A 98 10.23 -9.01 -0.06
N ARG A 99 10.82 -7.88 0.36
CA ARG A 99 10.14 -6.59 0.35
C ARG A 99 9.81 -6.12 -1.06
N LEU A 100 10.75 -6.28 -1.99
CA LEU A 100 10.56 -5.91 -3.39
C LEU A 100 9.41 -6.71 -4.00
N ALA A 101 9.45 -8.03 -3.86
CA ALA A 101 8.40 -8.90 -4.36
C ALA A 101 7.03 -8.59 -3.75
N PHE A 102 6.98 -8.31 -2.44
CA PHE A 102 5.73 -7.96 -1.78
C PHE A 102 5.20 -6.58 -2.21
N ARG A 103 6.08 -5.59 -2.33
CA ARG A 103 5.74 -4.25 -2.85
C ARG A 103 5.15 -4.35 -4.25
N ASP A 104 5.82 -5.07 -5.15
CA ASP A 104 5.39 -5.21 -6.55
C ASP A 104 4.03 -5.92 -6.65
N GLU A 105 3.81 -6.97 -5.86
CA GLU A 105 2.52 -7.67 -5.80
C GLU A 105 1.39 -6.77 -5.29
N LEU A 106 1.66 -5.97 -4.25
CA LEU A 106 0.68 -5.04 -3.71
C LEU A 106 0.32 -3.94 -4.70
N ILE A 107 1.31 -3.31 -5.32
CA ILE A 107 1.08 -2.27 -6.32
C ILE A 107 0.32 -2.83 -7.52
N ALA A 108 0.68 -4.02 -8.02
CA ALA A 108 -0.04 -4.63 -9.12
C ALA A 108 -1.51 -4.88 -8.80
N ARG A 109 -1.83 -5.26 -7.55
CA ARG A 109 -3.20 -5.48 -7.11
C ARG A 109 -4.00 -4.18 -6.94
N LEU A 110 -3.33 -3.10 -6.53
CA LEU A 110 -3.92 -1.76 -6.47
C LEU A 110 -4.20 -1.23 -7.87
N ASP A 111 -3.22 -1.32 -8.78
CA ASP A 111 -3.33 -0.89 -10.17
C ASP A 111 -4.49 -1.64 -10.86
N GLU A 112 -4.57 -2.98 -10.68
CA GLU A 112 -5.68 -3.79 -11.21
C GLU A 112 -7.04 -3.42 -10.61
N MET A 113 -7.09 -2.92 -9.37
CA MET A 113 -8.35 -2.58 -8.73
C MET A 113 -8.91 -1.27 -9.29
N VAL A 114 -8.08 -0.25 -9.44
CA VAL A 114 -8.53 1.06 -9.93
C VAL A 114 -8.86 1.07 -11.43
N GLU A 115 -8.39 0.08 -12.19
CA GLU A 115 -8.66 -0.05 -13.63
C GLU A 115 -9.97 -0.81 -13.96
N ARG A 116 -10.75 -1.26 -12.95
CA ARG A 116 -11.91 -2.15 -13.14
C ARG A 116 -13.23 -1.46 -13.43
#